data_AF-A0A4Q3Y6X6-F1
#
_entry.id   AF-A0A4Q3Y6X6-F1
#
_cell.length_a   1.000
_cell.length_b   1.000
_cell.length_c   1.000
_cell.angle_alpha   90.00
_cell.angle_beta   90.00
_cell.angle_gamma   90.00
#
_symmetry.space_group_name_H-M   'P 1'
#
loop_
_entity.id
_entity.type
_entity.pdbx_description
1 polymer ?
#
loop_
_entity_poly.entity_id
_entity_poly.type
_entity_poly.pdbx_seq_one_letter_code
_entity_poly.pdbx_strand_id
1 'polypeptide(L)'
;MTTESRTSCDAATPAKVAKLDLLIALLQRPEGADMSAMSEATGWLPHSIRGAMAGALKKKGHGVSSEKLDGRRVWRITTASVA
;
A
#
# COMPACT_ATOMS: atom_id res chain seq x y z
N MET A 1 -3.16 -21.73 -16.62
CA MET A 1 -2.88 -21.02 -15.35
C MET A 1 -1.95 -19.85 -15.65
N THR A 2 -2.49 -18.76 -16.18
CA THR A 2 -1.69 -17.56 -16.46
C THR A 2 -2.61 -16.37 -16.23
N THR A 3 -2.61 -15.81 -15.03
CA THR A 3 -3.37 -14.60 -14.74
C THR A 3 -2.46 -13.41 -15.02
N GLU A 4 -2.46 -13.00 -16.28
CA GLU A 4 -1.88 -11.74 -16.73
C GLU A 4 -2.67 -10.58 -16.09
N SER A 5 -2.12 -9.93 -15.06
CA SER A 5 -2.59 -8.60 -14.66
C SER A 5 -1.82 -7.57 -15.48
N ARG A 6 -2.28 -7.36 -16.72
CA ARG A 6 -1.85 -6.25 -17.57
C ARG A 6 -2.32 -4.93 -16.95
N THR A 7 -1.34 -4.12 -16.56
CA THR A 7 -1.25 -2.66 -16.69
C THR A 7 -2.53 -1.83 -16.51
N SER A 8 -2.51 -0.95 -15.50
CA SER A 8 -2.79 0.47 -15.77
C SER A 8 -2.09 1.38 -14.76
N CYS A 9 -0.83 1.68 -15.10
CA CYS A 9 -0.26 2.99 -14.86
C CYS A 9 -0.60 3.85 -16.09
N ASP A 10 -1.45 4.87 -15.96
CA ASP A 10 -1.25 6.19 -16.56
C ASP A 10 -2.27 7.24 -16.03
N ALA A 11 -2.12 8.50 -16.45
CA ALA A 11 -2.81 9.74 -16.10
C ALA A 11 -2.48 10.34 -14.73
N ALA A 12 -1.43 11.17 -14.74
CA ALA A 12 -1.09 12.16 -13.74
C ALA A 12 -2.24 13.18 -13.57
N THR A 13 -2.73 13.31 -12.34
CA THR A 13 -3.65 14.36 -11.90
C THR A 13 -3.41 14.51 -10.38
N PRO A 14 -3.35 15.72 -9.80
CA PRO A 14 -2.95 15.96 -8.41
C PRO A 14 -3.76 15.18 -7.35
N ALA A 15 -4.89 14.58 -7.71
CA ALA A 15 -5.68 13.70 -6.84
C ALA A 15 -5.01 12.35 -6.50
N LYS A 16 -4.10 11.83 -7.33
CA LYS A 16 -3.51 10.49 -7.11
C LYS A 16 -2.48 10.50 -5.97
N VAL A 17 -1.78 11.62 -5.77
CA VAL A 17 -0.85 11.83 -4.66
C VAL A 17 -1.61 11.79 -3.33
N ALA A 18 -2.75 12.48 -3.23
CA ALA A 18 -3.55 12.54 -2.01
C ALA A 18 -3.99 11.15 -1.49
N LYS A 19 -4.42 10.25 -2.38
CA LYS A 19 -4.83 8.88 -1.99
C LYS A 19 -3.64 8.03 -1.54
N LEU A 20 -2.49 8.25 -2.15
CA LEU A 20 -1.25 7.54 -1.82
C LEU A 20 -0.67 8.01 -0.49
N ASP A 21 -0.71 9.32 -0.24
CA ASP A 21 -0.32 9.91 1.04
C ASP A 21 -1.29 9.49 2.15
N LEU A 22 -2.60 9.35 1.88
CA LEU A 22 -3.55 8.71 2.79
C LEU A 22 -3.14 7.27 3.13
N LEU A 23 -2.84 6.45 2.12
CA LEU A 23 -2.38 5.07 2.33
C LEU A 23 -1.11 5.01 3.18
N ILE A 24 -0.14 5.89 2.89
CA ILE A 24 1.11 5.98 3.65
C ILE A 24 0.84 6.40 5.08
N ALA A 25 0.05 7.44 5.31
CA ALA A 25 -0.31 7.89 6.64
C ALA A 25 -0.99 6.77 7.45
N LEU A 26 -1.85 5.98 6.81
CA LEU A 26 -2.54 4.85 7.43
C LEU A 26 -1.57 3.72 7.80
N LEU A 27 -0.61 3.43 6.93
CA LEU A 27 0.41 2.40 7.16
C LEU A 27 1.55 2.85 8.08
N GLN A 28 1.79 4.15 8.22
CA GLN A 28 2.74 4.72 9.18
C GLN A 28 2.26 4.61 10.64
N ARG A 29 0.96 4.37 10.86
CA ARG A 29 0.42 4.13 12.19
C ARG A 29 1.07 2.88 12.81
N PRO A 30 1.36 2.88 14.12
CA PRO A 30 2.02 1.75 14.78
C PRO A 30 1.17 0.47 14.74
N GLU A 31 -0.16 0.59 14.75
CA GLU A 31 -1.07 -0.53 14.52
C GLU A 31 -0.95 -1.15 13.12
N GLY A 32 -0.60 -0.34 12.11
CA GLY A 32 -0.70 -0.70 10.71
C GLY A 32 -2.12 -0.74 10.17
N ALA A 33 -2.28 -1.38 9.02
CA ALA A 33 -3.57 -1.51 8.37
C ALA A 33 -3.72 -2.88 7.70
N ASP A 34 -4.89 -3.49 7.83
CA ASP A 34 -5.23 -4.64 7.02
C ASP A 34 -5.72 -4.21 5.63
N MET A 35 -5.89 -5.19 4.75
CA MET A 35 -6.26 -4.94 3.36
C MET A 35 -7.64 -4.29 3.21
N SER A 36 -8.59 -4.64 4.08
CA SER A 36 -9.93 -4.08 4.09
C SER A 36 -9.90 -2.64 4.54
N ALA A 37 -9.19 -2.33 5.64
CA ALA A 37 -9.04 -0.97 6.15
C ALA A 37 -8.37 -0.04 5.12
N MET A 38 -7.33 -0.52 4.44
CA MET A 38 -6.68 0.23 3.36
C MET A 38 -7.63 0.48 2.19
N SER A 39 -8.42 -0.53 1.80
CA SER A 39 -9.42 -0.41 0.74
C SER A 39 -10.52 0.58 1.08
N GLU A 40 -11.01 0.58 2.32
CA GLU A 40 -12.08 1.48 2.77
C GLU A 40 -11.61 2.95 2.81
N ALA A 41 -10.41 3.20 3.32
CA ALA A 41 -9.87 4.56 3.42
C ALA A 41 -9.46 5.16 2.07
N THR A 42 -8.96 4.34 1.14
CA THR A 42 -8.46 4.81 -0.17
C THR A 42 -9.49 4.66 -1.29
N GLY A 43 -10.51 3.82 -1.10
CA GLY A 43 -11.40 3.34 -2.16
C GLY A 43 -10.70 2.45 -3.18
N TRP A 44 -9.51 1.90 -2.87
CA TRP A 44 -8.76 1.06 -3.79
C TRP A 44 -9.02 -0.43 -3.58
N LEU A 45 -8.99 -1.17 -4.69
CA LEU A 45 -9.04 -2.62 -4.63
C LEU A 45 -7.70 -3.19 -4.12
N PRO A 46 -7.71 -4.40 -3.53
CA PRO A 46 -6.51 -5.05 -2.97
C PRO A 46 -5.32 -5.11 -3.93
N HIS A 47 -5.56 -5.37 -5.22
CA HIS A 47 -4.51 -5.44 -6.22
C HIS A 47 -3.88 -4.06 -6.53
N SER A 48 -4.66 -2.98 -6.46
CA SER A 48 -4.16 -1.61 -6.61
C SER A 48 -3.30 -1.22 -5.42
N ILE A 49 -3.72 -1.57 -4.20
CA ILE A 49 -2.93 -1.34 -2.97
C ILE A 49 -1.60 -2.09 -3.05
N ARG A 50 -1.61 -3.35 -3.51
CA ARG A 50 -0.37 -4.12 -3.72
C ARG A 50 0.56 -3.44 -4.74
N GLY A 51 0.02 -2.91 -5.82
CA GLY A 51 0.80 -2.13 -6.80
C GLY A 51 1.40 -0.86 -6.20
N ALA A 52 0.63 -0.12 -5.38
CA ALA A 52 1.11 1.06 -4.69
C ALA A 52 2.22 0.74 -3.67
N MET A 53 2.05 -0.33 -2.88
CA MET A 53 3.06 -0.80 -1.91
C MET A 53 4.35 -1.25 -2.61
N ALA A 54 4.25 -2.01 -3.70
CA ALA A 54 5.43 -2.52 -4.41
C ALA A 54 6.16 -1.43 -5.22
N GLY A 55 5.43 -0.44 -5.74
CA GLY A 55 5.97 0.61 -6.61
C GLY A 55 6.21 1.93 -5.89
N ALA A 56 5.15 2.57 -5.41
CA ALA A 56 5.21 3.93 -4.91
C ALA A 56 5.84 4.05 -3.52
N LEU A 57 5.53 3.13 -2.60
CA LEU A 57 6.15 3.13 -1.27
C LEU A 57 7.65 2.86 -1.36
N LYS A 58 8.06 1.89 -2.20
CA LYS A 58 9.47 1.62 -2.48
C LYS A 58 10.18 2.83 -3.10
N LYS A 59 9.55 3.54 -4.05
CA LYS A 59 10.09 4.78 -4.63
C LYS A 59 10.25 5.92 -3.60
N LYS A 60 9.37 6.00 -2.60
CA LYS A 60 9.46 6.95 -1.48
C LYS A 60 10.45 6.51 -0.38
N GLY A 61 11.10 5.35 -0.53
CA GLY A 61 12.07 4.83 0.46
C GLY A 61 11.42 4.24 1.72
N HIS A 62 10.13 3.91 1.67
CA HIS A 62 9.43 3.29 2.78
C HIS A 62 9.50 1.77 2.70
N GLY A 63 10.00 1.13 3.77
CA GLY A 63 9.94 -0.32 3.95
C GLY A 63 8.53 -0.75 4.34
N VAL A 64 7.97 -1.76 3.67
CA VAL A 64 6.66 -2.32 4.02
C VAL A 64 6.87 -3.66 4.69
N SER A 65 6.49 -3.75 5.97
CA SER A 65 6.39 -5.01 6.70
C SER A 65 4.98 -5.57 6.59
N SER A 66 4.87 -6.90 6.46
CA SER A 66 3.58 -7.59 6.53
C SER A 66 3.62 -8.60 7.67
N GLU A 67 2.73 -8.44 8.63
CA GLU A 67 2.58 -9.33 9.77
C GLU A 67 1.23 -10.04 9.70
N LYS A 68 1.19 -11.31 10.13
CA LYS A 68 -0.06 -12.07 10.19
C LYS A 68 -0.53 -12.06 11.63
N LEU A 69 -1.61 -11.34 11.91
CA LEU A 69 -2.22 -11.20 13.23
C LEU A 69 -3.63 -11.80 13.18
N ASP A 70 -3.90 -12.78 14.04
CA ASP A 70 -5.23 -13.41 14.19
C ASP A 70 -5.90 -13.82 12.87
N GLY A 71 -5.13 -14.42 11.96
CA GLY A 71 -5.62 -14.88 10.66
C GLY A 71 -5.78 -13.78 9.60
N ARG A 72 -5.62 -12.51 9.97
CA ARG A 72 -5.59 -11.36 9.05
C ARG A 72 -4.15 -10.95 8.78
N ARG A 73 -3.92 -10.29 7.65
CA ARG A 73 -2.60 -9.72 7.33
C ARG A 73 -2.68 -8.22 7.54
N VAL A 74 -1.75 -7.71 8.33
CA VAL A 74 -1.59 -6.29 8.65
C VAL A 74 -0.30 -5.82 8.01
N TRP A 75 -0.37 -4.72 7.28
CA TRP A 75 0.77 -4.06 6.68
C TRP A 75 1.15 -2.85 7.50
N ARG A 76 2.46 -2.61 7.64
CA ARG A 76 3.03 -1.46 8.34
C ARG A 76 4.16 -0.88 7.51
N ILE A 77 4.27 0.45 7.49
CA ILE A 77 5.49 1.10 7.04
C ILE A 77 6.46 1.09 8.22
N THR A 78 7.51 0.30 8.10
CA THR A 78 8.66 0.40 8.98
C THR A 78 9.62 1.40 8.36
N THR A 79 9.87 2.51 9.06
CA THR A 79 11.01 3.41 8.76
C THR A 79 12.36 2.76 9.05
N ALA A 80 12.43 1.42 9.08
CA ALA A 80 13.66 0.67 9.05
C ALA A 80 14.15 0.68 7.59
N SER A 81 14.70 1.82 7.18
CA SER A 81 15.71 1.80 6.12
C SER A 81 16.87 0.96 6.67
N VAL A 82 16.94 -0.30 6.26
CA VAL A 82 18.15 -1.12 6.45
C VAL A 82 19.23 -0.41 5.64
N ALA A 83 20.16 0.22 6.34
CA ALA A 83 21.43 0.68 5.79
C ALA A 83 22.32 -0.54 5.49
#